data_AF-A0A4R4UJA5-F1
#
_entry.id   AF-A0A4R4UJA5-F1
#
_cell.length_a   1.000
_cell.length_b   1.000
_cell.length_c   1.000
_cell.angle_alpha   90.00
_cell.angle_beta   90.00
_cell.angle_gamma   90.00
#
_symmetry.space_group_name_H-M   'P 1'
#
loop_
_entity.id
_entity.type
_entity.pdbx_description
1 polymer ?
#
loop_
_entity_poly.entity_id
_entity_poly.type
_entity_poly.pdbx_seq_one_letter_code
_entity_poly.pdbx_strand_id
1 'polypeptide(L)'
;MSILFQWLRSRPGSDAQPQQEQLWAIPVPSDIRQAVRKLMLTGDQVRAVSTLREAIPALSLVQAKLLTDRLAEQDDHPTSYAEVVRELRTRDPELDAQLWSLVEKKAETEIVRLLRERLGVDLRVANEIAEFMQESV
;
A
#
# COMPACT_ATOMS: atom_id res chain seq x y z
N MET A 1 -22.76 29.01 31.51
CA MET A 1 -23.51 27.84 30.98
C MET A 1 -22.94 27.49 29.61
N SER A 2 -22.07 26.49 29.61
CA SER A 2 -21.60 25.58 28.55
C SER A 2 -21.51 26.05 27.09
N ILE A 3 -20.34 26.56 26.73
CA ILE A 3 -19.80 26.72 25.37
C ILE A 3 -19.00 25.44 25.02
N LEU A 4 -19.67 24.29 24.82
CA LEU A 4 -18.93 23.01 24.72
C LEU A 4 -19.46 21.97 23.72
N PHE A 5 -20.34 22.31 22.77
CA PHE A 5 -20.89 21.30 21.85
C PHE A 5 -20.96 21.69 20.36
N GLN A 6 -20.16 22.66 19.90
CA GLN A 6 -20.18 23.09 18.49
C GLN A 6 -18.86 22.85 17.73
N TRP A 7 -17.93 22.04 18.28
CA TRP A 7 -16.63 21.77 17.66
C TRP A 7 -16.52 20.41 16.95
N LEU A 8 -17.60 19.63 16.86
CA LEU A 8 -17.58 18.27 16.30
C LEU A 8 -18.06 18.16 14.84
N ARG A 9 -18.22 19.27 14.11
CA ARG A 9 -18.76 19.25 12.73
C ARG A 9 -17.90 19.90 11.65
N SER A 10 -16.67 20.29 11.98
CA SER A 10 -15.72 20.85 11.01
C SER A 10 -14.36 20.19 11.14
N ARG A 11 -14.25 18.92 10.73
CA ARG A 11 -13.00 18.47 10.12
C ARG A 11 -13.19 18.57 8.60
N PRO A 12 -12.54 19.54 7.93
CA PRO A 12 -12.54 19.61 6.48
C PRO A 12 -11.85 18.35 5.93
N GLY A 13 -12.41 17.78 4.86
CA GLY A 13 -11.98 16.50 4.29
C GLY A 13 -10.54 16.52 3.76
N SER A 14 -9.60 15.99 4.53
CA SER A 14 -8.19 15.89 4.13
C SER A 14 -7.43 14.67 4.67
N ASP A 15 -8.13 13.59 5.09
CA ASP A 15 -7.48 12.36 5.60
C ASP A 15 -7.79 11.08 4.79
N ALA A 16 -8.74 11.13 3.83
CA ALA A 16 -9.14 9.94 3.06
C ALA A 16 -8.26 9.66 1.83
N GLN A 17 -7.57 10.68 1.30
CA GLN A 17 -6.71 10.57 0.12
C GLN A 17 -5.34 9.91 0.34
N PRO A 18 -4.59 10.14 1.45
CA PRO A 18 -3.26 9.52 1.58
C PRO A 18 -3.33 8.00 1.60
N GLN A 19 -4.33 7.40 2.24
CA GLN A 19 -4.40 5.93 2.31
C GLN A 19 -4.68 5.28 0.94
N GLN A 20 -5.46 5.89 0.05
CA GLN A 20 -5.78 5.31 -1.27
C GLN A 20 -4.60 5.35 -2.25
N GLU A 21 -3.82 6.43 -2.21
CA GLU A 21 -2.61 6.59 -3.04
C GLU A 21 -1.43 5.76 -2.53
N GLN A 22 -1.53 5.13 -1.37
CA GLN A 22 -0.44 4.36 -0.76
C GLN A 22 -0.61 2.84 -0.94
N LEU A 23 -1.83 2.38 -1.27
CA LEU A 23 -2.12 0.97 -1.48
C LEU A 23 -1.45 0.35 -2.71
N TRP A 24 -1.01 1.15 -3.69
CA TRP A 24 -0.34 0.59 -4.88
C TRP A 24 1.00 -0.06 -4.58
N ALA A 25 1.66 0.34 -3.48
CA ALA A 25 2.96 -0.21 -3.09
C ALA A 25 2.83 -1.59 -2.43
N ILE A 26 1.62 -2.12 -2.28
CA ILE A 26 1.36 -3.44 -1.70
C ILE A 26 1.16 -4.43 -2.83
N PRO A 27 2.12 -5.33 -3.11
CA PRO A 27 1.95 -6.29 -4.18
C PRO A 27 0.83 -7.29 -3.83
N VAL A 28 -0.05 -7.55 -4.80
CA VAL A 28 -1.11 -8.55 -4.69
C VAL A 28 -0.84 -9.66 -5.71
N PRO A 29 -0.52 -10.89 -5.26
CA PRO A 29 -0.30 -12.02 -6.15
C PRO A 29 -1.44 -12.20 -7.16
N SER A 30 -1.10 -12.60 -8.39
CA SER A 30 -2.06 -12.63 -9.51
C SER A 30 -3.24 -13.58 -9.29
N ASP A 31 -2.99 -14.70 -8.62
CA ASP A 31 -4.00 -15.69 -8.22
C ASP A 31 -4.99 -15.09 -7.20
N ILE A 32 -4.48 -14.37 -6.19
CA ILE A 32 -5.30 -13.67 -5.20
C ILE A 32 -6.12 -12.56 -5.86
N ARG A 33 -5.51 -11.77 -6.75
CA ARG A 33 -6.23 -10.74 -7.52
C ARG A 33 -7.38 -11.34 -8.33
N GLN A 34 -7.15 -12.46 -9.02
CA GLN A 34 -8.19 -13.15 -9.78
C GLN A 34 -9.30 -13.69 -8.87
N ALA A 35 -8.94 -14.28 -7.72
CA ALA A 35 -9.91 -14.77 -6.73
C ALA A 35 -10.78 -13.63 -6.17
N VAL A 36 -10.16 -12.53 -5.77
CA VAL A 36 -10.83 -11.32 -5.28
C VAL A 36 -11.79 -10.76 -6.33
N ARG A 37 -11.36 -10.62 -7.59
CA ARG A 37 -12.22 -10.15 -8.69
C ARG A 37 -13.42 -11.07 -8.91
N LYS A 38 -13.20 -12.38 -8.93
CA LYS A 38 -14.29 -13.36 -9.09
C LYS A 38 -15.32 -13.24 -7.96
N LEU A 39 -14.85 -13.10 -6.72
CA LEU A 39 -15.74 -12.93 -5.56
C LEU A 39 -16.52 -11.61 -5.64
N MET A 40 -15.87 -10.53 -6.05
CA MET A 40 -16.51 -9.22 -6.25
C MET A 40 -17.57 -9.24 -7.35
N LEU A 41 -17.32 -9.96 -8.47
CA LEU A 41 -18.33 -10.15 -9.53
C LEU A 41 -19.57 -10.91 -9.05
N THR A 42 -19.41 -11.81 -8.07
CA THR A 42 -20.53 -12.52 -7.44
C THR A 42 -21.19 -11.77 -6.28
N GLY A 43 -20.70 -10.56 -5.95
CA GLY A 43 -21.20 -9.75 -4.83
C GLY A 43 -20.72 -10.20 -3.44
N ASP A 44 -19.76 -11.13 -3.36
CA ASP A 44 -19.25 -11.69 -2.10
C ASP A 44 -18.04 -10.88 -1.58
N GLN A 45 -18.30 -9.62 -1.20
CA GLN A 45 -17.25 -8.69 -0.75
C GLN A 45 -16.58 -9.16 0.56
N VAL A 46 -17.34 -9.79 1.47
CA VAL A 46 -16.80 -10.26 2.75
C VAL A 46 -15.72 -11.31 2.51
N ARG A 47 -15.99 -12.27 1.63
CA ARG A 47 -15.02 -13.32 1.29
C ARG A 47 -13.86 -12.78 0.47
N ALA A 48 -14.09 -11.80 -0.40
CA ALA A 48 -13.02 -11.12 -1.13
C ALA A 48 -12.02 -10.45 -0.18
N VAL A 49 -12.52 -9.68 0.80
CA VAL A 49 -11.69 -9.03 1.83
C VAL A 49 -10.98 -10.05 2.71
N SER A 50 -11.64 -11.16 3.09
CA SER A 50 -11.00 -12.25 3.86
C SER A 50 -9.84 -12.87 3.08
N THR A 51 -10.08 -13.23 1.82
CA THR A 51 -9.07 -13.85 0.93
C THR A 51 -7.84 -12.94 0.81
N LEU A 52 -8.05 -11.63 0.66
CA LEU A 52 -6.96 -10.67 0.55
C LEU A 52 -6.14 -10.54 1.85
N ARG A 53 -6.81 -10.53 3.02
CA ARG A 53 -6.13 -10.44 4.32
C ARG A 53 -5.40 -11.73 4.71
N GLU A 54 -5.90 -12.87 4.26
CA GLU A 54 -5.22 -14.16 4.43
C GLU A 54 -3.92 -14.20 3.62
N ALA A 55 -3.94 -13.66 2.40
CA ALA A 55 -2.75 -13.55 1.56
C ALA A 55 -1.75 -12.49 2.08
N ILE A 56 -2.25 -11.37 2.63
CA ILE A 56 -1.44 -10.24 3.09
C ILE A 56 -1.83 -9.90 4.53
N PRO A 57 -1.26 -10.60 5.54
CA PRO A 57 -1.67 -10.46 6.94
C PRO A 57 -1.44 -9.07 7.55
N ALA A 58 -0.57 -8.26 6.95
CA ALA A 58 -0.28 -6.89 7.40
C ALA A 58 -1.39 -5.88 7.05
N LEU A 59 -2.33 -6.24 6.16
CA LEU A 59 -3.43 -5.35 5.79
C LEU A 59 -4.43 -5.18 6.93
N SER A 60 -4.64 -3.92 7.32
CA SER A 60 -5.79 -3.56 8.14
C SER A 60 -7.10 -3.85 7.39
N LEU A 61 -8.20 -4.02 8.12
CA LEU A 61 -9.52 -4.25 7.51
C LEU A 61 -9.92 -3.13 6.53
N VAL A 62 -9.57 -1.88 6.87
CA VAL A 62 -9.87 -0.71 6.04
C VAL A 62 -9.06 -0.75 4.74
N GLN A 63 -7.76 -1.01 4.82
CA GLN A 63 -6.90 -1.14 3.65
C GLN A 63 -7.32 -2.30 2.76
N ALA A 64 -7.65 -3.46 3.36
CA ALA A 64 -8.10 -4.62 2.61
C ALA A 64 -9.42 -4.36 1.87
N LYS A 65 -10.35 -3.62 2.48
CA LYS A 65 -11.59 -3.21 1.81
C LYS A 65 -11.30 -2.28 0.62
N LEU A 66 -10.52 -1.22 0.84
CA LEU A 66 -10.16 -0.27 -0.21
C LEU A 66 -9.40 -0.95 -1.36
N LEU A 67 -8.48 -1.86 -1.04
CA LEU A 67 -7.70 -2.60 -2.02
C LEU A 67 -8.59 -3.58 -2.79
N THR A 68 -9.52 -4.25 -2.11
CA THR A 68 -10.52 -5.13 -2.77
C THR A 68 -11.37 -4.35 -3.77
N ASP A 69 -11.89 -3.19 -3.37
CA ASP A 69 -12.69 -2.32 -4.25
C ASP A 69 -11.84 -1.86 -5.45
N ARG A 70 -10.57 -1.50 -5.23
CA ARG A 70 -9.63 -1.12 -6.31
C ARG A 70 -9.34 -2.27 -7.28
N LEU A 71 -9.11 -3.49 -6.77
CA LEU A 71 -8.83 -4.67 -7.60
C LEU A 71 -10.06 -5.09 -8.44
N ALA A 72 -11.27 -4.78 -7.98
CA ALA A 72 -12.48 -5.00 -8.77
C ALA A 72 -12.54 -4.05 -9.99
N GLU A 73 -12.09 -2.81 -9.82
CA GLU A 73 -12.17 -1.74 -10.82
C GLU A 73 -10.96 -1.67 -11.77
N GLN A 74 -9.76 -1.99 -11.29
CA GLN A 74 -8.50 -1.81 -12.02
C GLN A 74 -7.72 -3.13 -12.14
N ASP A 75 -7.21 -3.42 -13.34
CA ASP A 75 -6.39 -4.62 -13.59
C ASP A 75 -4.90 -4.39 -13.29
N ASP A 76 -4.49 -3.13 -13.24
CA ASP A 76 -3.08 -2.74 -13.11
C ASP A 76 -2.73 -2.48 -11.65
N HIS A 77 -2.51 -3.56 -10.92
CA HIS A 77 -2.00 -3.53 -9.56
C HIS A 77 -0.74 -4.39 -9.47
N PRO A 78 0.34 -3.92 -8.82
CA PRO A 78 1.58 -4.68 -8.74
C PRO A 78 1.36 -6.08 -8.19
N THR A 79 2.00 -7.07 -8.80
CA THR A 79 1.98 -8.48 -8.36
C THR A 79 3.18 -8.87 -7.52
N SER A 80 4.24 -8.06 -7.54
CA SER A 80 5.51 -8.36 -6.89
C SER A 80 6.23 -7.08 -6.46
N TYR A 81 7.18 -7.21 -5.53
CA TYR A 81 8.05 -6.12 -5.11
C TYR A 81 8.91 -5.57 -6.25
N ALA A 82 9.29 -6.41 -7.21
CA ALA A 82 9.96 -5.98 -8.44
C ALA A 82 9.11 -4.98 -9.25
N GLU A 83 7.81 -5.26 -9.36
CA GLU A 83 6.88 -4.35 -10.03
C GLU A 83 6.65 -3.07 -9.22
N VAL A 84 6.60 -3.16 -7.88
CA VAL A 84 6.51 -1.98 -7.01
C VAL A 84 7.72 -1.07 -7.20
N VAL A 85 8.95 -1.60 -7.21
CA VAL A 85 10.17 -0.79 -7.43
C VAL A 85 10.22 -0.21 -8.85
N ARG A 86 9.81 -0.98 -9.87
CA ARG A 86 9.71 -0.47 -11.25
C ARG A 86 8.70 0.68 -11.36
N GLU A 87 7.55 0.52 -10.73
CA GLU A 87 6.49 1.52 -10.71
C GLU A 87 6.93 2.75 -9.89
N LEU A 88 7.66 2.55 -8.79
CA LEU A 88 8.24 3.62 -7.98
C LEU A 88 9.17 4.51 -8.80
N ARG A 89 10.06 3.93 -9.60
CA ARG A 89 10.95 4.67 -10.51
C ARG A 89 10.18 5.55 -11.49
N THR A 90 8.99 5.12 -11.90
CA THR A 90 8.15 5.85 -12.85
C THR A 90 7.32 6.93 -12.15
N ARG A 91 6.81 6.65 -10.95
CA ARG A 91 5.92 7.54 -10.19
C ARG A 91 6.65 8.61 -9.39
N ASP A 92 7.75 8.25 -8.74
CA ASP A 92 8.56 9.14 -7.92
C ASP A 92 10.06 8.83 -8.16
N PRO A 93 10.62 9.29 -9.29
CA PRO A 93 12.03 9.05 -9.64
C PRO A 93 13.00 9.70 -8.64
N GLU A 94 12.57 10.76 -7.94
CA GLU A 94 13.38 11.42 -6.91
C GLU A 94 13.51 10.52 -5.67
N LEU A 95 12.41 9.91 -5.23
CA LEU A 95 12.42 8.92 -4.16
C LEU A 95 13.21 7.67 -4.55
N ASP A 96 13.07 7.15 -5.77
CA ASP A 96 13.87 6.01 -6.27
C ASP A 96 15.36 6.33 -6.15
N ALA A 97 15.81 7.49 -6.63
CA ALA A 97 17.22 7.90 -6.56
C ALA A 97 17.74 8.01 -5.11
N GLN A 98 16.92 8.56 -4.19
CA GLN A 98 17.27 8.62 -2.77
C GLN A 98 17.42 7.22 -2.16
N LEU A 99 16.48 6.32 -2.46
CA LEU A 99 16.52 4.94 -1.96
C LEU A 99 17.74 4.19 -2.49
N TRP A 100 18.06 4.30 -3.78
CA TRP A 100 19.27 3.67 -4.35
C TRP A 100 20.56 4.21 -3.73
N SER A 101 20.64 5.52 -3.44
CA SER A 101 21.80 6.07 -2.72
C SER A 101 21.94 5.49 -1.30
N LEU A 102 20.82 5.19 -0.63
CA LEU A 102 20.84 4.55 0.69
C LEU A 102 21.18 3.05 0.60
N VAL A 103 20.73 2.38 -0.47
CA VAL A 103 21.07 0.98 -0.76
C VAL A 103 22.59 0.82 -0.95
N GLU A 104 23.22 1.68 -1.75
CA GLU A 104 24.68 1.69 -1.93
C GLU A 104 25.44 1.90 -0.61
N LYS A 105 24.87 2.70 0.30
CA LYS A 105 25.42 2.96 1.63
C LYS A 105 25.08 1.89 2.66
N LYS A 106 24.31 0.86 2.30
CA LYS A 106 23.80 -0.20 3.19
C LYS A 106 23.03 0.36 4.40
N ALA A 107 22.31 1.45 4.20
CA ALA A 107 21.56 2.16 5.24
C ALA A 107 20.10 1.66 5.33
N GLU A 108 19.91 0.39 5.73
CA GLU A 108 18.60 -0.29 5.73
C GLU A 108 17.53 0.43 6.55
N THR A 109 17.88 0.88 7.75
CA THR A 109 16.92 1.55 8.65
C THR A 109 16.40 2.85 8.04
N GLU A 110 17.26 3.58 7.34
CA GLU A 110 16.91 4.81 6.63
C GLU A 110 16.03 4.54 5.41
N ILE A 111 16.28 3.45 4.66
CA ILE A 111 15.43 3.01 3.55
C ILE A 111 14.02 2.74 4.06
N VAL A 112 13.90 1.89 5.09
CA VAL A 112 12.61 1.51 5.69
C VAL A 112 11.89 2.73 6.23
N ARG A 113 12.59 3.63 6.92
CA ARG A 113 12.01 4.88 7.43
C ARG A 113 11.47 5.74 6.28
N LEU A 114 12.26 5.94 5.23
CA LEU A 114 11.89 6.78 4.08
C LEU A 114 10.69 6.19 3.32
N LEU A 115 10.65 4.88 3.11
CA LEU A 115 9.51 4.19 2.49
C LEU A 115 8.22 4.39 3.29
N ARG A 116 8.27 4.25 4.62
CA ARG A 116 7.11 4.46 5.48
C ARG A 116 6.64 5.92 5.48
N GLU A 117 7.57 6.87 5.48
CA GLU A 117 7.24 8.30 5.48
C GLU A 117 6.65 8.77 4.14
N ARG A 118 7.19 8.27 3.03
CA ARG A 118 6.84 8.74 1.69
C ARG A 118 5.70 7.94 1.05
N LEU A 119 5.68 6.63 1.26
CA LEU A 119 4.68 5.73 0.68
C LEU A 119 3.61 5.31 1.70
N GLY A 120 3.73 5.71 2.97
CA GLY A 120 2.75 5.39 4.02
C GLY A 120 2.50 3.89 4.23
N VAL A 121 3.42 3.05 3.76
CA VAL A 121 3.35 1.60 3.92
C VAL A 121 3.64 1.21 5.37
N ASP A 122 3.15 0.05 5.78
CA ASP A 122 3.49 -0.50 7.08
C ASP A 122 4.96 -0.98 7.11
N LEU A 123 5.45 -1.28 8.33
CA LEU A 123 6.83 -1.69 8.55
C LEU A 123 7.20 -2.97 7.78
N ARG A 124 6.28 -3.92 7.67
CA ARG A 124 6.55 -5.19 6.99
C ARG A 124 6.71 -4.96 5.50
N VAL A 125 5.77 -4.26 4.87
CA VAL A 125 5.86 -3.93 3.44
C VAL A 125 7.11 -3.11 3.14
N ALA A 126 7.45 -2.15 4.00
CA ALA A 126 8.67 -1.36 3.86
C ALA A 126 9.94 -2.22 3.91
N ASN A 127 10.00 -3.18 4.84
CA ASN A 127 11.12 -4.12 4.94
C ASN A 127 11.23 -5.00 3.69
N GLU A 128 10.12 -5.58 3.22
CA GLU A 128 10.13 -6.45 2.03
C GLU A 128 10.56 -5.69 0.75
N ILE A 129 10.18 -4.41 0.61
CA ILE A 129 10.70 -3.54 -0.46
C ILE A 129 12.21 -3.29 -0.29
N ALA A 130 12.64 -2.94 0.92
CA ALA A 130 14.04 -2.62 1.21
C ALA A 130 14.97 -3.82 0.96
N GLU A 131 14.57 -5.00 1.41
CA GLU A 131 15.26 -6.27 1.19
C GLU A 131 15.39 -6.56 -0.31
N PHE A 132 14.28 -6.47 -1.05
CA PHE A 132 14.29 -6.66 -2.50
C PHE A 132 15.25 -5.69 -3.22
N MET A 133 15.27 -4.41 -2.82
CA MET A 133 16.18 -3.42 -3.42
C MET A 133 17.66 -3.72 -3.12
N GLN A 134 17.97 -4.23 -1.93
CA GLN A 134 19.34 -4.60 -1.54
C GLN A 134 19.83 -5.86 -2.25
N GLU A 135 18.94 -6.84 -2.48
CA GLU A 135 19.24 -8.05 -3.26
C GLU A 135 19.43 -7.76 -4.75
N SER A 136 18.95 -6.61 -5.22
CA SER A 136 19.01 -6.20 -6.62
C SER A 136 20.29 -5.44 -7.00
N VAL A 137 21.27 -5.32 -6.08
CA VAL A 137 22.61 -4.71 -6.27
C VAL A 137 23.64 -5.75 -6.69
#